data_AF-A0LQY1-F1
#
_entry.id   AF-A0LQY1-F1
#
_cell.length_a   1.000
_cell.length_b   1.000
_cell.length_c   1.000
_cell.angle_alpha   90.00
_cell.angle_beta   90.00
_cell.angle_gamma   90.00
#
_symmetry.space_group_name_H-M   'P 1'
#
loop_
_entity.id
_entity.type
_entity.pdbx_description
1 polymer ?
#
loop_
_entity_poly.entity_id
_entity_poly.type
_entity_poly.pdbx_seq_one_letter_code
_entity_poly.pdbx_strand_id
1 'polypeptide(L)'
;MADDGPRPRGGNRRIDRVLSPEYLEGLSERSLEEIRELRRAAEEEEADLSYLRKLLQGRMDIIEAELARRQGELEETASILEELPRILADEPTTPHGLGRHLSIGPSRITEHRRLVERLIADSDLSALAGRTSDQLRATLARFAEHERVISEQRRAVQAVIDACAAEIARRYRDGEAQVEALLHHHLEGDR
;
A
#
# COMPACT_ATOMS: atom_id res chain seq x y z
N MET A 1 -24.91 2.67 32.61
CA MET A 1 -23.63 3.30 32.23
C MET A 1 -22.67 2.17 31.93
N ALA A 2 -22.58 1.78 30.66
CA ALA A 2 -21.60 0.80 30.21
C ALA A 2 -20.41 1.58 29.65
N ASP A 3 -19.28 1.42 30.33
CA ASP A 3 -17.97 1.90 29.92
C ASP A 3 -17.47 0.99 28.78
N ASP A 4 -17.50 1.50 27.55
CA ASP A 4 -16.93 0.85 26.36
C ASP A 4 -15.69 1.64 25.93
N GLY A 5 -14.62 1.50 26.71
CA GLY A 5 -13.30 1.96 26.31
C GLY A 5 -12.84 1.28 25.02
N PRO A 6 -12.07 1.98 24.16
CA PRO A 6 -11.68 1.43 22.86
C PRO A 6 -10.78 0.21 23.05
N ARG A 7 -11.30 -0.98 22.70
CA ARG A 7 -10.51 -2.21 22.65
C ARG A 7 -9.46 -2.11 21.52
N PRO A 8 -8.19 -2.48 21.76
CA PRO A 8 -7.19 -2.50 20.71
C PRO A 8 -7.58 -3.56 19.66
N ARG A 9 -7.89 -3.11 18.45
CA ARG A 9 -8.25 -4.00 17.34
C ARG A 9 -7.00 -4.53 16.64
N GLY A 10 -6.49 -5.67 17.12
CA GLY A 10 -5.76 -6.64 16.28
C GLY A 10 -4.30 -6.84 16.67
N GLY A 11 -3.98 -8.06 17.13
CA GLY A 11 -2.61 -8.58 17.22
C GLY A 11 -2.32 -9.65 16.15
N ASN A 12 -3.16 -9.73 15.10
CA ASN A 12 -3.11 -10.78 14.07
C ASN A 12 -3.03 -10.23 12.64
N ARG A 13 -2.85 -8.92 12.43
CA ARG A 13 -2.71 -8.39 11.06
C ARG A 13 -1.26 -8.55 10.64
N ARG A 14 -1.04 -8.83 9.35
CA ARG A 14 0.30 -8.99 8.79
C ARG A 14 1.16 -7.75 9.01
N ILE A 15 0.59 -6.55 8.86
CA ILE A 15 1.25 -5.29 9.21
C ILE A 15 1.73 -5.24 10.66
N ASP A 16 0.94 -5.68 11.64
CA ASP A 16 1.31 -5.65 13.06
C ASP A 16 2.53 -6.55 13.32
N ARG A 17 2.61 -7.68 12.61
CA ARG A 17 3.76 -8.58 12.64
C ARG A 17 4.99 -7.97 11.99
N VAL A 18 4.85 -7.40 10.79
CA VAL A 18 5.98 -6.81 10.04
C VAL A 18 6.56 -5.59 10.77
N LEU A 19 5.72 -4.82 11.46
CA LEU A 19 6.13 -3.64 12.22
C LEU A 19 6.43 -3.94 13.70
N SER A 20 6.39 -5.21 14.12
CA SER A 20 6.71 -5.56 15.50
C SER A 20 8.21 -5.35 15.77
N PRO A 21 8.58 -4.86 16.97
CA PRO A 21 9.99 -4.69 17.33
C PRO A 21 10.84 -5.96 17.18
N GLU A 22 10.20 -7.12 17.40
CA GLU A 22 10.83 -8.45 17.35
C GLU A 22 11.05 -8.95 15.91
N TYR A 23 10.45 -8.30 14.91
CA TYR A 23 10.51 -8.76 13.50
C TYR A 23 11.94 -8.78 12.95
N LEU A 24 12.73 -7.78 13.30
CA LEU A 24 14.14 -7.65 12.91
C LEU A 24 15.12 -8.06 14.01
N GLU A 25 14.63 -8.59 15.14
CA GLU A 25 15.50 -9.02 16.23
C GLU A 25 16.38 -10.20 15.79
N GLY A 26 17.68 -10.11 16.13
CA GLY A 26 18.68 -11.11 15.77
C GLY A 26 18.93 -11.24 14.27
N LEU A 27 18.66 -10.21 13.46
CA LEU A 27 18.76 -10.29 11.99
C LEU A 27 20.11 -10.82 11.50
N SER A 28 21.22 -10.44 12.13
CA SER A 28 22.57 -10.92 11.81
C SER A 28 22.81 -12.39 12.15
N GLU A 29 22.04 -12.96 13.08
CA GLU A 29 22.18 -14.35 13.54
C GLU A 29 21.31 -15.33 12.75
N ARG A 30 20.28 -14.82 12.06
CA ARG A 30 19.39 -15.62 11.21
C ARG A 30 20.12 -16.18 9.99
N SER A 31 19.61 -17.25 9.42
CA SER A 31 20.07 -17.75 8.11
C SER A 31 19.73 -16.76 6.98
N LEU A 32 20.45 -16.86 5.86
CA LEU A 32 20.17 -16.04 4.68
C LEU A 32 18.77 -16.30 4.12
N GLU A 33 18.28 -17.54 4.23
CA GLU A 33 16.95 -17.94 3.82
C GLU A 33 15.88 -17.24 4.67
N GLU A 34 16.00 -17.28 5.99
CA GLU A 34 15.07 -16.58 6.90
C GLU A 34 15.02 -15.08 6.63
N ILE A 35 16.16 -14.42 6.37
CA ILE A 35 16.17 -12.98 6.04
C ILE A 35 15.44 -12.71 4.71
N ARG A 36 15.60 -13.59 3.71
CA ARG A 36 14.87 -13.47 2.43
C ARG A 36 13.38 -13.65 2.62
N GLU A 37 12.96 -14.58 3.48
CA GLU A 37 11.55 -14.76 3.82
C GLU A 37 10.97 -13.54 4.54
N LEU A 38 11.69 -12.99 5.54
CA LEU A 38 11.30 -11.74 6.20
C LEU A 38 11.16 -10.59 5.22
N ARG A 39 12.12 -10.45 4.29
CA ARG A 39 12.09 -9.42 3.25
C ARG A 39 10.89 -9.59 2.33
N ARG A 40 10.66 -10.81 1.82
CA ARG A 40 9.53 -11.11 0.92
C ARG A 40 8.19 -10.81 1.59
N ALA A 41 8.02 -11.21 2.86
CA ALA A 41 6.80 -10.93 3.60
C ALA A 41 6.55 -9.43 3.82
N ALA A 42 7.61 -8.64 4.03
CA ALA A 42 7.52 -7.19 4.12
C ALA A 42 7.26 -6.53 2.75
N GLU A 43 7.89 -7.02 1.68
CA GLU A 43 7.64 -6.58 0.29
C GLU A 43 6.18 -6.80 -0.12
N GLU A 44 5.59 -7.95 0.23
CA GLU A 44 4.17 -8.22 -0.01
C GLU A 44 3.27 -7.22 0.72
N GLU A 45 3.51 -6.96 2.01
CA GLU A 45 2.73 -5.99 2.79
C GLU A 45 2.87 -4.56 2.23
N GLU A 46 4.07 -4.17 1.79
CA GLU A 46 4.29 -2.85 1.16
C GLU A 46 3.57 -2.71 -0.17
N ALA A 47 3.54 -3.78 -0.98
CA ALA A 47 2.80 -3.80 -2.23
C ALA A 47 1.30 -3.65 -1.99
N ASP A 48 0.78 -4.33 -0.97
CA ASP A 48 -0.61 -4.25 -0.57
C ASP A 48 -0.97 -2.83 -0.09
N LEU A 49 -0.16 -2.21 0.78
CA LEU A 49 -0.35 -0.82 1.23
C LEU A 49 -0.28 0.18 0.07
N SER A 50 0.63 -0.04 -0.88
CA SER A 50 0.75 0.80 -2.09
C SER A 50 -0.50 0.72 -2.97
N TYR A 51 -1.09 -0.47 -3.09
CA TYR A 51 -2.35 -0.67 -3.80
C TYR A 51 -3.51 0.06 -3.10
N LEU A 52 -3.62 -0.06 -1.77
CA LEU A 52 -4.63 0.67 -0.99
C LEU A 52 -4.50 2.18 -1.14
N ARG A 53 -3.27 2.68 -1.07
CA ARG A 53 -2.97 4.10 -1.27
C ARG A 53 -3.42 4.58 -2.65
N LYS A 54 -3.07 3.86 -3.72
CA LYS A 54 -3.47 4.20 -5.09
C LYS A 54 -4.99 4.21 -5.27
N LEU A 55 -5.69 3.25 -4.66
CA LEU A 55 -7.16 3.24 -4.68
C LEU A 55 -7.75 4.47 -3.99
N LEU A 56 -7.20 4.89 -2.84
CA LEU A 56 -7.66 6.10 -2.16
C LEU A 56 -7.36 7.37 -2.95
N GLN A 57 -6.16 7.48 -3.51
CA GLN A 57 -5.76 8.61 -4.36
C GLN A 57 -6.73 8.78 -5.53
N GLY A 58 -6.92 7.75 -6.35
CA GLY A 58 -7.84 7.83 -7.49
C GLY A 58 -9.28 8.18 -7.10
N ARG A 59 -9.72 7.85 -5.88
CA ARG A 59 -11.02 8.30 -5.36
C ARG A 59 -11.06 9.77 -4.99
N MET A 60 -10.01 10.25 -4.33
CA MET A 60 -9.89 11.65 -3.98
C MET A 60 -9.89 12.49 -5.26
N ASP A 61 -9.14 12.06 -6.27
CA ASP A 61 -9.07 12.71 -7.59
C ASP A 61 -10.45 12.82 -8.26
N ILE A 62 -11.27 11.75 -8.20
CA ILE A 62 -12.65 11.77 -8.72
C ILE A 62 -13.54 12.76 -7.93
N ILE A 63 -13.42 12.78 -6.60
CA ILE A 63 -14.22 13.68 -5.75
C ILE A 63 -13.82 15.14 -5.99
N GLU A 64 -12.51 15.41 -6.11
CA GLU A 64 -11.97 16.72 -6.42
C GLU A 64 -12.44 17.21 -7.79
N ALA A 65 -12.42 16.35 -8.81
CA ALA A 65 -12.95 16.66 -10.12
C ALA A 65 -14.45 17.03 -10.10
N GLU A 66 -15.28 16.30 -9.34
CA GLU A 66 -16.70 16.64 -9.18
C GLU A 66 -16.89 17.98 -8.45
N LEU A 67 -16.08 18.26 -7.43
CA LEU A 67 -16.14 19.54 -6.73
C LEU A 67 -15.73 20.71 -7.63
N ALA A 68 -14.70 20.54 -8.47
CA ALA A 68 -14.28 21.53 -9.47
C ALA A 68 -15.36 21.76 -10.53
N ARG A 69 -15.99 20.69 -11.03
CA ARG A 69 -17.12 20.77 -11.97
C ARG A 69 -18.28 21.58 -11.40
N ARG A 70 -18.65 21.36 -10.13
CA ARG A 70 -19.72 22.12 -9.45
C ARG A 70 -19.40 23.59 -9.23
N GLN A 71 -18.13 23.95 -9.20
CA GLN A 71 -17.66 25.33 -9.07
C GLN A 71 -17.58 26.04 -10.43
N GLY A 72 -17.87 25.34 -11.54
CA GLY A 72 -17.76 25.87 -12.90
C GLY A 72 -16.33 25.93 -13.42
N GLU A 73 -15.39 25.23 -12.77
CA GLU A 73 -13.98 25.19 -13.17
C GLU A 73 -13.71 24.16 -14.28
N LEU A 74 -14.66 23.25 -14.53
CA LEU A 74 -14.68 22.32 -15.65
C LEU A 74 -15.92 22.60 -16.51
N GLU A 75 -15.80 22.43 -17.84
CA GLU A 75 -16.93 22.61 -18.76
C GLU A 75 -18.10 21.70 -18.37
N GLU A 76 -19.33 22.25 -18.26
CA GLU A 76 -20.54 21.53 -17.85
C GLU A 76 -20.86 20.29 -18.72
N THR A 77 -20.36 20.29 -19.96
CA THR A 77 -20.56 19.22 -20.96
C THR A 77 -19.63 18.02 -20.82
N ALA A 78 -18.49 18.16 -20.14
CA ALA A 78 -17.57 17.04 -19.95
C ALA A 78 -18.06 16.15 -18.79
N SER A 79 -18.48 14.93 -19.09
CA SER A 79 -18.82 13.97 -18.05
C SER A 79 -17.56 13.59 -17.28
N ILE A 80 -17.63 13.47 -15.95
CA ILE A 80 -16.50 12.97 -15.14
C ILE A 80 -15.96 11.65 -15.71
N LEU A 81 -16.85 10.81 -16.26
CA LEU A 81 -16.48 9.55 -16.89
C LEU A 81 -15.56 9.74 -18.11
N GLU A 82 -15.78 10.80 -18.90
CA GLU A 82 -14.97 11.12 -20.08
C GLU A 82 -13.59 11.67 -19.67
N GLU A 83 -13.54 12.37 -18.53
CA GLU A 83 -12.32 12.95 -17.97
C GLU A 83 -11.50 11.98 -17.11
N LEU A 84 -12.03 10.79 -16.77
CA LEU A 84 -11.35 9.79 -15.92
C LEU A 84 -9.91 9.49 -16.35
N PRO A 85 -9.58 9.29 -17.64
CA PRO A 85 -8.21 9.03 -18.06
C PRO A 85 -7.25 10.16 -17.69
N ARG A 86 -7.72 11.43 -17.71
CA ARG A 86 -6.93 12.59 -17.30
C ARG A 86 -6.88 12.72 -15.77
N ILE A 87 -8.01 12.50 -15.10
CA ILE A 87 -8.12 12.59 -13.63
C ILE A 87 -7.20 11.58 -12.94
N LEU A 88 -7.14 10.35 -13.46
CA LEU A 88 -6.36 9.26 -12.88
C LEU A 88 -4.94 9.16 -13.45
N ALA A 89 -4.55 10.07 -14.35
CA ALA A 89 -3.20 10.08 -14.88
C ALA A 89 -2.22 10.44 -13.77
N ASP A 90 -1.27 9.53 -13.52
CA ASP A 90 -0.19 9.80 -12.57
C ASP A 90 0.66 10.97 -13.08
N GLU A 91 0.89 11.96 -12.22
CA GLU A 91 1.88 12.99 -12.49
C GLU A 91 3.27 12.32 -12.51
N PRO A 92 4.14 12.65 -13.49
CA PRO A 92 5.45 12.00 -13.60
C PRO A 92 6.31 12.28 -12.36
N THR A 93 6.30 11.35 -11.40
CA THR A 93 7.20 11.38 -10.26
C THR A 93 8.64 11.17 -10.73
N THR A 94 9.56 11.98 -10.19
CA THR A 94 11.01 11.71 -10.32
C THR A 94 11.30 10.31 -9.79
N PRO A 95 11.90 9.41 -10.58
CA PRO A 95 12.21 8.06 -10.12
C PRO A 95 13.15 8.15 -8.91
N HIS A 96 12.74 7.57 -7.78
CA HIS A 96 13.62 7.34 -6.64
C HIS A 96 13.90 5.84 -6.59
N GLY A 97 14.94 5.40 -7.29
CA GLY A 97 15.43 4.01 -7.24
C GLY A 97 15.90 3.46 -8.59
N LEU A 98 16.88 2.55 -8.52
CA LEU A 98 17.19 1.63 -9.61
C LEU A 98 16.01 0.67 -9.73
N GLY A 99 15.34 0.63 -10.89
CA GLY A 99 14.06 -0.05 -11.09
C GLY A 99 13.93 -1.38 -10.33
N ARG A 100 12.93 -1.47 -9.45
CA ARG A 100 12.60 -2.70 -8.71
C ARG A 100 11.70 -3.57 -9.59
N HIS A 101 11.86 -4.90 -9.51
CA HIS A 101 10.82 -5.80 -10.04
C HIS A 101 9.53 -5.52 -9.26
N LEU A 102 8.54 -4.93 -9.94
CA LEU A 102 7.22 -4.67 -9.38
C LEU A 102 6.31 -5.82 -9.77
N SER A 103 5.88 -6.61 -8.79
CA SER A 103 4.73 -7.48 -9.01
C SER A 103 3.49 -6.58 -9.04
N ILE A 104 2.87 -6.46 -10.22
CA ILE A 104 1.65 -5.67 -10.38
C ILE A 104 0.48 -6.53 -9.91
N GLY A 105 0.10 -6.35 -8.65
CA GLY A 105 -1.09 -6.96 -8.06
C GLY A 105 -0.86 -7.36 -6.60
N PRO A 106 -1.84 -7.17 -5.71
CA PRO A 106 -1.72 -7.61 -4.32
C PRO A 106 -1.62 -9.14 -4.27
N SER A 107 -0.72 -9.68 -3.42
CA SER A 107 -0.50 -11.14 -3.33
C SER A 107 -1.76 -11.88 -2.82
N ARG A 108 -2.65 -11.17 -2.12
CA ARG A 108 -3.95 -11.66 -1.64
C ARG A 108 -5.05 -10.64 -1.82
N ILE A 109 -5.61 -10.61 -3.03
CA ILE A 109 -6.77 -9.77 -3.40
C ILE A 109 -7.91 -9.87 -2.36
N THR A 110 -8.15 -11.02 -1.72
CA THR A 110 -9.33 -11.28 -0.87
C THR A 110 -9.27 -10.72 0.57
N GLU A 111 -8.11 -10.75 1.23
CA GLU A 111 -7.95 -10.21 2.60
C GLU A 111 -7.94 -8.67 2.55
N HIS A 112 -7.25 -8.11 1.57
CA HIS A 112 -7.24 -6.67 1.30
C HIS A 112 -8.59 -6.19 0.81
N ARG A 113 -9.28 -6.98 -0.02
CA ARG A 113 -10.65 -6.68 -0.44
C ARG A 113 -11.57 -6.39 0.73
N ARG A 114 -11.46 -7.02 1.92
CA ARG A 114 -12.33 -6.68 3.07
C ARG A 114 -11.95 -5.38 3.79
N LEU A 115 -10.66 -5.02 3.81
CA LEU A 115 -10.22 -3.74 4.37
C LEU A 115 -10.58 -2.59 3.43
N VAL A 116 -10.30 -2.81 2.15
CA VAL A 116 -10.76 -2.04 1.00
C VAL A 116 -12.27 -1.89 1.09
N GLU A 117 -13.08 -2.94 0.98
CA GLU A 117 -14.54 -2.92 1.06
C GLU A 117 -15.05 -2.16 2.28
N ARG A 118 -14.40 -2.26 3.46
CA ARG A 118 -14.80 -1.45 4.62
C ARG A 118 -14.48 0.05 4.46
N LEU A 119 -13.37 0.40 3.83
CA LEU A 119 -13.02 1.78 3.48
C LEU A 119 -13.83 2.32 2.28
N ILE A 120 -14.21 1.44 1.36
CA ILE A 120 -14.94 1.72 0.11
C ILE A 120 -16.45 1.82 0.37
N ALA A 121 -17.03 0.93 1.20
CA ALA A 121 -18.47 0.74 1.36
C ALA A 121 -19.20 1.98 1.91
N ASP A 122 -18.49 2.88 2.60
CA ASP A 122 -19.05 4.16 3.06
C ASP A 122 -19.29 5.18 1.93
N SER A 123 -18.87 4.85 0.72
CA SER A 123 -18.63 5.79 -0.37
C SER A 123 -18.84 5.11 -1.71
N ASP A 124 -20.07 4.64 -1.94
CA ASP A 124 -20.52 4.25 -3.26
C ASP A 124 -20.45 5.48 -4.19
N LEU A 125 -19.39 5.53 -5.01
CA LEU A 125 -19.10 6.62 -5.94
C LEU A 125 -20.16 6.71 -7.05
N SER A 126 -20.96 5.66 -7.24
CA SER A 126 -22.12 5.72 -8.13
C SER A 126 -23.19 6.71 -7.67
N ALA A 127 -23.14 7.15 -6.41
CA ALA A 127 -24.08 8.11 -5.81
C ALA A 127 -23.54 9.55 -5.69
N LEU A 128 -22.41 9.90 -6.34
CA LEU A 128 -21.83 11.26 -6.26
C LEU A 128 -22.83 12.37 -6.64
N ALA A 129 -23.68 12.11 -7.64
CA ALA A 129 -24.73 13.03 -8.07
C ALA A 129 -25.78 13.34 -6.98
N GLY A 130 -25.98 12.43 -6.02
CA GLY A 130 -26.92 12.60 -4.91
C GLY A 130 -26.30 13.25 -3.66
N ARG A 131 -24.99 13.49 -3.62
CA ARG A 131 -24.30 14.08 -2.47
C ARG A 131 -24.14 15.58 -2.63
N THR A 132 -24.22 16.34 -1.55
CA THR A 132 -23.94 17.79 -1.53
C THR A 132 -22.43 18.06 -1.57
N SER A 133 -22.02 19.26 -1.95
CA SER A 133 -20.60 19.63 -1.99
C SER A 133 -19.94 19.56 -0.60
N ASP A 134 -20.68 19.84 0.47
CA ASP A 134 -20.19 19.68 1.85
C ASP A 134 -19.96 18.22 2.23
N GLN A 135 -20.86 17.32 1.82
CA GLN A 135 -20.69 15.88 2.03
C GLN A 135 -19.49 15.32 1.27
N LEU A 136 -19.24 15.83 0.05
CA LEU A 136 -18.07 15.47 -0.75
C LEU A 136 -16.78 15.93 -0.07
N ARG A 137 -16.72 17.19 0.40
CA ARG A 137 -15.57 17.72 1.17
C ARG A 137 -15.30 16.93 2.46
N ALA A 138 -16.35 16.57 3.20
CA ALA A 138 -16.20 15.75 4.40
C ALA A 138 -15.67 14.34 4.08
N THR A 139 -16.10 13.76 2.95
CA THR A 139 -15.59 12.46 2.48
C THR A 139 -14.12 12.56 2.07
N LEU A 140 -13.75 13.62 1.34
CA LEU A 140 -12.38 13.90 0.93
C LEU A 140 -11.44 14.02 2.14
N ALA A 141 -11.83 14.79 3.16
CA ALA A 141 -11.06 14.94 4.39
C ALA A 141 -10.84 13.60 5.11
N ARG A 142 -11.87 12.73 5.16
CA ARG A 142 -11.73 11.38 5.70
C ARG A 142 -10.77 10.54 4.88
N PHE A 143 -10.85 10.55 3.55
CA PHE A 143 -9.94 9.79 2.70
C PHE A 143 -8.50 10.25 2.81
N ALA A 144 -8.26 11.57 2.89
CA ALA A 144 -6.93 12.14 3.08
C ALA A 144 -6.29 11.63 4.39
N GLU A 145 -7.06 11.55 5.48
CA GLU A 145 -6.54 11.01 6.74
C GLU A 145 -6.20 9.52 6.65
N HIS A 146 -7.03 8.71 5.97
CA HIS A 146 -6.72 7.30 5.76
C HIS A 146 -5.51 7.10 4.84
N GLU A 147 -5.39 7.90 3.77
CA GLU A 147 -4.23 7.88 2.88
C GLU A 147 -2.96 8.20 3.66
N ARG A 148 -3.00 9.22 4.53
CA ARG A 148 -1.87 9.61 5.38
C ARG A 148 -1.41 8.45 6.27
N VAL A 149 -2.35 7.79 6.95
CA VAL A 149 -2.06 6.61 7.80
C VAL A 149 -1.45 5.46 6.99
N ILE A 150 -2.03 5.14 5.83
CA ILE A 150 -1.49 4.09 4.94
C ILE A 150 -0.09 4.46 4.44
N SER A 151 0.13 5.72 4.10
CA SER A 151 1.42 6.24 3.67
C SER A 151 2.49 6.16 4.77
N GLU A 152 2.11 6.40 6.03
CA GLU A 152 3.00 6.24 7.20
C GLU A 152 3.36 4.78 7.43
N GLN A 153 2.35 3.90 7.43
CA GLN A 153 2.52 2.46 7.53
C GLN A 153 3.43 1.91 6.43
N ARG A 154 3.20 2.32 5.18
CA ARG A 154 4.00 1.93 4.02
C ARG A 154 5.47 2.32 4.20
N ARG A 155 5.75 3.55 4.64
CA ARG A 155 7.13 4.01 4.92
C ARG A 155 7.80 3.18 6.02
N ALA A 156 7.06 2.83 7.07
CA ALA A 156 7.58 1.97 8.13
C ALA A 156 7.94 0.57 7.61
N VAL A 157 7.09 -0.03 6.77
CA VAL A 157 7.37 -1.33 6.14
C VAL A 157 8.56 -1.24 5.18
N GLN A 158 8.71 -0.14 4.44
CA GLN A 158 9.89 0.08 3.58
C GLN A 158 11.20 0.09 4.36
N ALA A 159 11.23 0.72 5.54
CA ALA A 159 12.40 0.67 6.40
C ALA A 159 12.76 -0.77 6.83
N VAL A 160 11.76 -1.63 7.03
CA VAL A 160 11.97 -3.06 7.31
C VAL A 160 12.56 -3.79 6.09
N ILE A 161 12.03 -3.53 4.89
CA ILE A 161 12.57 -4.08 3.63
C ILE A 161 14.03 -3.66 3.44
N ASP A 162 14.33 -2.38 3.67
CA ASP A 162 15.67 -1.81 3.53
C ASP A 162 16.66 -2.43 4.53
N ALA A 163 16.24 -2.67 5.77
CA ALA A 163 17.06 -3.35 6.78
C ALA A 163 17.41 -4.79 6.36
N CYS A 164 16.43 -5.56 5.89
CA CYS A 164 16.67 -6.91 5.36
C CYS A 164 17.57 -6.88 4.11
N ALA A 165 17.37 -5.93 3.21
CA ALA A 165 18.18 -5.77 2.01
C ALA A 165 19.63 -5.41 2.35
N ALA A 166 19.84 -4.54 3.33
CA ALA A 166 21.17 -4.15 3.81
C ALA A 166 21.93 -5.35 4.39
N GLU A 167 21.27 -6.18 5.21
CA GLU A 167 21.90 -7.38 5.78
C GLU A 167 22.23 -8.42 4.70
N ILE A 168 21.32 -8.66 3.74
CA ILE A 168 21.61 -9.54 2.60
C ILE A 168 22.82 -9.02 1.81
N ALA A 169 22.86 -7.71 1.52
CA ALA A 169 23.96 -7.10 0.79
C ALA A 169 25.29 -7.19 1.56
N ARG A 170 25.27 -7.05 2.90
CA ARG A 170 26.44 -7.25 3.76
C ARG A 170 26.98 -8.68 3.62
N ARG A 171 26.13 -9.70 3.71
CA ARG A 171 26.56 -11.11 3.61
C ARG A 171 27.18 -11.46 2.25
N TYR A 172 26.64 -10.91 1.17
CA TYR A 172 27.26 -11.07 -0.16
C TYR A 172 28.61 -10.37 -0.26
N ARG A 173 28.75 -9.19 0.35
CA ARG A 173 30.02 -8.45 0.38
C ARG A 173 31.08 -9.19 1.20
N ASP A 174 30.69 -9.77 2.33
CA ASP A 174 31.60 -10.43 3.28
C ASP A 174 31.88 -11.90 2.91
N GLY A 175 31.25 -12.42 1.84
CA GLY A 175 31.43 -13.80 1.36
C GLY A 175 30.68 -14.86 2.16
N GLU A 176 29.81 -14.46 3.09
CA GLU A 176 28.93 -15.32 3.88
C GLU A 176 27.77 -15.91 3.05
N ALA A 177 27.57 -15.43 1.81
CA ALA A 177 26.53 -15.86 0.89
C ALA A 177 27.07 -16.08 -0.53
N GLN A 178 26.75 -17.24 -1.14
CA GLN A 178 27.10 -17.53 -2.54
C GLN A 178 25.91 -17.33 -3.49
N VAL A 179 26.18 -16.82 -4.69
CA VAL A 179 25.17 -16.54 -5.73
C VAL A 179 24.56 -17.83 -6.29
N GLU A 180 25.31 -18.94 -6.33
CA GLU A 180 24.84 -20.25 -6.80
C GLU A 180 23.61 -20.78 -6.04
N ALA A 181 23.47 -20.43 -4.76
CA ALA A 181 22.29 -20.78 -3.95
C ALA A 181 20.97 -20.19 -4.50
N LEU A 182 21.03 -19.09 -5.27
CA LEU A 182 19.85 -18.52 -5.93
C LEU A 182 19.43 -19.30 -7.19
N LEU A 183 20.34 -20.03 -7.81
CA LEU A 183 20.11 -20.76 -9.07
C LEU A 183 19.57 -22.18 -8.82
N HIS A 184 19.98 -22.84 -7.73
CA HIS A 184 19.47 -24.18 -7.40
C HIS A 184 17.99 -24.19 -6.99
N HIS A 185 17.51 -23.16 -6.28
CA HIS A 185 16.10 -23.08 -5.88
C HIS A 185 15.14 -22.94 -7.10
N HIS A 186 15.62 -22.42 -8.24
CA HIS A 186 14.81 -22.31 -9.46
C HIS A 186 14.73 -23.63 -10.26
N LEU A 187 15.68 -24.54 -10.06
CA LEU A 187 15.74 -25.84 -10.76
C LEU A 187 15.02 -26.98 -10.01
N GLU A 188 14.71 -26.79 -8.73
CA GLU A 188 13.99 -27.77 -7.91
C GLU A 188 12.48 -27.52 -7.82
N GLY A 189 12.01 -26.31 -8.18
CA GLY A 189 10.58 -25.97 -8.23
C GLY A 189 9.85 -26.36 -9.53
N ASP A 190 10.58 -26.88 -10.51
CA ASP A 190 10.07 -27.23 -11.86
C ASP A 190 10.02 -28.75 -12.09
N ARG A 191 9.95 -29.56 -11.02
CA ARG A 191 9.78 -31.02 -11.06
C ARG A 191 8.53 -31.52 -10.35
#